data_AF-A0A8H4ASN2-F1
#
_entry.id   AF-A0A8H4ASN2-F1
#
_cell.length_a   1.000
_cell.length_b   1.000
_cell.length_c   1.000
_cell.angle_alpha   90.00
_cell.angle_beta   90.00
_cell.angle_gamma   90.00
#
_symmetry.space_group_name_H-M   'P 1'
#
loop_
_entity.id
_entity.type
_entity.pdbx_description
1 polymer ?
#
loop_
_entity_poly.entity_id
_entity_poly.type
_entity_poly.pdbx_seq_one_letter_code
_entity_poly.pdbx_strand_id
1 'polypeptide(L)'
;MITDLFRLSYSEPKSVKIFRRLIIVISVGLSIAVFIILCIGIHDELPSINVFYRASNKLPTPNIYLYYNYNFTVGCAISNNTGNYNCNNAISKTTYDTSQSKYLVAFSSNYTITSRITYTLSINITDPRYNVSNQTDYMEMFAYDKEYDLNIIPLSGQEIQFEESLPLKNMYFFGQPRNDIAHYEWTFDRCIRHALISDILSYFGRQRYINIPYIDSHMSTVSTANSDLRTNNYYAILQFITSPPFIVTEETEQRSKTILNVLGVIGGIWSFVVAFYIFLFGPGLISPWGFVQSKLFKSRYKKDVLPFVYEPDTADDFNTSIQKRLNNLEKRIEFYDRFIFDDPLLNFIKQESQPIIKHTTEKK
;
A
#
# COMPACT_ATOMS: atom_id res chain seq x y z
N MET A 1 -29.03 18.85 3.25
CA MET A 1 -29.14 17.49 2.68
C MET A 1 -29.61 16.47 3.72
N ILE A 2 -28.79 16.01 4.68
CA ILE A 2 -29.25 15.05 5.72
C ILE A 2 -30.32 15.67 6.62
N THR A 3 -30.12 16.93 7.01
CA THR A 3 -31.11 17.72 7.76
C THR A 3 -32.43 17.92 7.01
N ASP A 4 -32.40 17.97 5.67
CA ASP A 4 -33.62 18.07 4.84
C ASP A 4 -34.38 16.74 4.76
N LEU A 5 -33.74 15.61 5.07
CA LEU A 5 -34.38 14.29 5.09
C LEU A 5 -35.41 14.20 6.24
N PHE A 6 -35.11 14.87 7.36
CA PHE A 6 -35.92 14.87 8.59
C PHE A 6 -36.82 16.09 8.73
N ARG A 7 -36.63 17.16 7.95
CA ARG A 7 -37.44 18.38 8.04
C ARG A 7 -38.76 18.21 7.26
N LEU A 8 -39.88 18.11 7.98
CA LEU A 8 -41.24 18.07 7.45
C LEU A 8 -41.70 19.50 7.05
N SER A 9 -41.33 19.96 5.85
CA SER A 9 -41.92 21.19 5.29
C SER A 9 -43.36 20.92 4.82
N TYR A 10 -44.34 21.68 5.27
CA TYR A 10 -45.77 21.44 4.96
C TYR A 10 -46.20 21.93 3.56
N SER A 11 -45.43 22.82 2.91
CA SER A 11 -45.83 23.52 1.67
C SER A 11 -45.28 22.96 0.35
N GLU A 12 -44.39 21.97 0.38
CA GLU A 12 -43.87 21.37 -0.86
C GLU A 12 -44.82 20.29 -1.45
N PRO A 13 -44.99 20.22 -2.79
CA PRO A 13 -45.79 19.20 -3.45
C PRO A 13 -45.21 17.81 -3.16
N LYS A 14 -46.10 16.85 -2.86
CA LYS A 14 -45.73 15.46 -2.49
C LYS A 14 -44.74 14.84 -3.48
N SER A 15 -44.85 15.13 -4.77
CA SER A 15 -43.95 14.63 -5.82
C SER A 15 -42.50 15.11 -5.66
N VAL A 16 -42.28 16.38 -5.29
CA VAL A 16 -40.93 16.94 -5.11
C VAL A 16 -40.27 16.37 -3.85
N LYS A 17 -41.04 16.20 -2.77
CA LYS A 17 -40.56 15.56 -1.54
C LYS A 17 -40.12 14.11 -1.78
N ILE A 18 -40.92 13.33 -2.50
CA ILE A 18 -40.59 11.94 -2.85
C ILE A 18 -39.33 11.89 -3.71
N PHE A 19 -39.24 12.75 -4.72
CA PHE A 19 -38.07 12.81 -5.61
C PHE A 19 -36.79 13.20 -4.86
N ARG A 20 -36.86 14.19 -3.95
CA ARG A 20 -35.73 14.62 -3.13
C ARG A 20 -35.23 13.50 -2.21
N ARG A 21 -36.14 12.77 -1.56
CA ARG A 21 -35.80 11.60 -0.74
C ARG A 21 -35.16 10.49 -1.56
N LEU A 22 -35.70 10.21 -2.74
CA LEU A 22 -35.16 9.19 -3.64
C LEU A 22 -33.73 9.53 -4.09
N ILE A 23 -33.47 10.79 -4.46
CA ILE A 23 -32.10 11.24 -4.78
C ILE A 23 -31.17 11.05 -3.59
N ILE A 24 -31.57 11.47 -2.39
CA ILE A 24 -30.70 11.34 -1.20
C ILE A 24 -30.39 9.87 -0.91
N VAL A 25 -31.39 8.98 -0.96
CA VAL A 25 -31.21 7.53 -0.72
C VAL A 25 -30.27 6.92 -1.76
N ILE A 26 -30.44 7.24 -3.05
CA ILE A 26 -29.56 6.75 -4.12
C ILE A 26 -28.13 7.26 -3.92
N SER A 27 -27.96 8.56 -3.64
CA SER A 27 -26.63 9.15 -3.44
C SER A 27 -25.90 8.52 -2.24
N VAL A 28 -26.58 8.34 -1.11
CA VAL A 28 -25.99 7.70 0.08
C VAL A 28 -25.67 6.23 -0.20
N GLY A 29 -26.57 5.50 -0.85
CA GLY A 29 -26.33 4.10 -1.23
C GLY A 29 -25.13 3.94 -2.16
N LEU A 30 -25.00 4.81 -3.16
CA LEU A 30 -23.85 4.83 -4.07
C LEU A 30 -22.55 5.13 -3.33
N SER A 31 -22.55 6.11 -2.42
CA SER A 31 -21.36 6.44 -1.63
C SER A 31 -20.90 5.28 -0.74
N ILE A 32 -21.82 4.54 -0.13
CA ILE A 32 -21.49 3.35 0.67
C ILE A 32 -20.91 2.25 -0.23
N ALA A 33 -21.51 1.99 -1.39
CA ALA A 33 -21.01 0.99 -2.33
C ALA A 33 -19.58 1.32 -2.82
N VAL A 34 -19.33 2.59 -3.18
CA VAL A 34 -17.98 3.05 -3.57
C VAL A 34 -16.99 2.91 -2.41
N PHE A 35 -17.39 3.24 -1.18
CA PHE A 35 -16.53 3.07 -0.02
C PHE A 35 -16.10 1.61 0.18
N ILE A 36 -17.05 0.67 0.10
CA ILE A 36 -16.76 -0.77 0.23
C ILE A 36 -15.77 -1.22 -0.85
N ILE A 37 -16.00 -0.82 -2.11
CA ILE A 37 -15.10 -1.17 -3.22
C ILE A 37 -13.69 -0.61 -2.99
N LEU A 38 -13.58 0.63 -2.51
CA LEU A 38 -12.29 1.26 -2.21
C LEU A 38 -11.57 0.59 -1.04
N CYS A 39 -12.30 0.18 0.01
CA CYS A 39 -11.72 -0.56 1.14
C CYS A 39 -11.18 -1.93 0.71
N ILE A 40 -11.95 -2.68 -0.09
CA ILE A 40 -11.49 -3.94 -0.69
C ILE A 40 -10.24 -3.69 -1.54
N GLY A 41 -10.27 -2.64 -2.37
CA GLY A 41 -9.14 -2.27 -3.22
C GLY A 41 -7.88 -1.78 -2.49
N ILE A 42 -7.97 -1.38 -1.21
CA ILE A 42 -6.80 -1.14 -0.35
C ILE A 42 -6.32 -2.45 0.27
N HIS A 43 -7.25 -3.29 0.73
CA HIS A 43 -6.92 -4.54 1.39
C HIS A 43 -6.18 -5.49 0.44
N ASP A 44 -6.64 -5.57 -0.81
CA ASP A 44 -6.10 -6.47 -1.83
C ASP A 44 -4.92 -5.87 -2.61
N GLU A 45 -4.48 -4.66 -2.25
CA GLU A 45 -3.35 -4.02 -2.91
C GLU A 45 -2.03 -4.68 -2.50
N LEU A 46 -1.34 -5.26 -3.48
CA LEU A 46 0.04 -5.69 -3.31
C LEU A 46 0.95 -4.45 -3.25
N PRO A 47 1.92 -4.41 -2.31
CA PRO A 47 2.84 -3.29 -2.21
C PRO A 47 3.69 -3.18 -3.48
N SER A 48 3.84 -1.96 -3.98
CA SER A 48 4.78 -1.65 -5.07
C SER A 48 6.21 -1.60 -4.53
N ILE A 49 7.19 -1.98 -5.35
CA ILE A 49 8.61 -1.95 -4.97
C ILE A 49 9.29 -0.79 -5.71
N ASN A 50 9.90 0.12 -4.94
CA ASN A 50 10.78 1.15 -5.47
C ASN A 50 12.24 0.71 -5.32
N VAL A 51 12.99 0.78 -6.40
CA VAL A 51 14.38 0.31 -6.48
C VAL A 51 15.32 1.51 -6.54
N PHE A 52 16.33 1.51 -5.67
CA PHE A 52 17.40 2.50 -5.63
C PHE A 52 18.76 1.80 -5.69
N TYR A 53 19.74 2.45 -6.31
CA TYR A 53 21.10 1.92 -6.41
C TYR A 53 22.05 2.78 -5.59
N ARG A 54 22.81 2.14 -4.71
CA ARG A 54 23.76 2.81 -3.84
C ARG A 54 25.15 2.24 -4.03
N ALA A 55 26.11 3.11 -4.33
CA ALA A 55 27.51 2.71 -4.36
C ALA A 55 28.00 2.35 -2.94
N SER A 56 28.68 1.22 -2.81
CA SER A 56 29.34 0.78 -1.59
C SER A 56 30.81 0.51 -1.85
N ASN A 57 31.64 0.82 -0.85
CA ASN A 57 33.07 0.55 -0.86
C ASN A 57 33.42 -0.81 -0.25
N LYS A 58 32.41 -1.53 0.27
CA LYS A 58 32.57 -2.83 0.90
C LYS A 58 31.41 -3.77 0.60
N LEU A 59 31.71 -5.04 0.42
CA LEU A 59 30.73 -6.10 0.23
C LEU A 59 31.03 -7.26 1.21
N PRO A 60 30.09 -7.69 2.07
CA PRO A 60 30.30 -8.85 2.91
C PRO A 60 30.44 -10.11 2.05
N THR A 61 31.30 -11.04 2.45
CA THR A 61 31.35 -12.35 1.80
C THR A 61 30.08 -13.17 2.09
N PRO A 62 29.49 -13.82 1.08
CA PRO A 62 28.29 -14.64 1.25
C PRO A 62 28.58 -15.89 2.07
N ASN A 63 27.53 -16.46 2.64
CA ASN A 63 27.54 -17.84 3.12
C ASN A 63 27.12 -18.75 1.98
N ILE A 64 27.89 -19.82 1.72
CA ILE A 64 27.60 -20.78 0.67
C ILE A 64 27.50 -22.16 1.31
N TYR A 65 26.46 -22.91 0.97
CA TYR A 65 26.22 -24.26 1.45
C TYR A 65 26.16 -25.21 0.27
N LEU A 66 26.99 -26.23 0.30
CA LEU A 66 27.08 -27.26 -0.73
C LEU A 66 26.52 -28.57 -0.18
N TYR A 67 25.57 -29.16 -0.90
CA TYR A 67 24.95 -30.44 -0.55
C TYR A 67 25.17 -31.47 -1.65
N TYR A 68 25.54 -32.70 -1.26
CA TYR A 68 25.70 -33.79 -2.21
C TYR A 68 25.48 -35.17 -1.62
N ASN A 69 25.12 -36.14 -2.47
CA ASN A 69 24.85 -37.52 -2.02
C ASN A 69 26.13 -38.29 -1.63
N TYR A 70 27.27 -37.87 -2.16
CA TYR A 70 28.58 -38.50 -1.92
C TYR A 70 29.45 -37.62 -1.02
N ASN A 71 30.33 -38.25 -0.25
CA ASN A 71 31.31 -37.51 0.55
C ASN A 71 32.28 -36.72 -0.35
N PHE A 72 32.53 -35.46 0.00
CA PHE A 72 33.37 -34.55 -0.77
C PHE A 72 34.13 -33.58 0.13
N THR A 73 35.14 -32.94 -0.42
CA THR A 73 35.98 -31.92 0.24
C THR A 73 36.05 -30.68 -0.64
N VAL A 74 36.15 -29.51 -0.01
CA VAL A 74 36.26 -28.22 -0.71
C VAL A 74 37.55 -27.53 -0.30
N GLY A 75 38.40 -27.23 -1.27
CA GLY A 75 39.54 -26.34 -1.11
C GLY A 75 39.16 -24.90 -1.44
N CYS A 76 39.79 -23.93 -0.78
CA CYS A 76 39.51 -22.52 -0.94
C CYS A 76 40.80 -21.74 -1.13
N ALA A 77 40.88 -20.97 -2.22
CA ALA A 77 41.95 -20.04 -2.50
C ALA A 77 41.40 -18.64 -2.82
N ILE A 78 42.02 -17.62 -2.26
CA ILE A 78 41.76 -16.21 -2.57
C ILE A 78 42.92 -15.69 -3.39
N SER A 79 42.64 -15.12 -4.54
CA SER A 79 43.60 -14.37 -5.35
C SER A 79 43.23 -12.90 -5.35
N ASN A 80 44.19 -12.05 -5.02
CA ASN A 80 44.07 -10.60 -5.12
C ASN A 80 45.35 -10.02 -5.79
N ASN A 81 45.43 -8.70 -5.91
CA ASN A 81 46.61 -8.04 -6.48
C ASN A 81 47.91 -8.23 -5.66
N THR A 82 47.81 -8.63 -4.38
CA THR A 82 48.97 -8.81 -3.49
C THR A 82 49.46 -10.25 -3.41
N GLY A 83 48.68 -11.22 -3.90
CA GLY A 83 49.07 -12.63 -3.98
C GLY A 83 47.91 -13.60 -3.84
N ASN A 84 48.26 -14.87 -3.67
CA ASN A 84 47.32 -15.96 -3.45
C ASN A 84 47.37 -16.40 -1.99
N TYR A 85 46.22 -16.45 -1.32
CA TYR A 85 46.06 -16.83 0.08
C TYR A 85 45.13 -18.03 0.21
N ASN A 86 45.40 -18.88 1.19
CA ASN A 86 44.53 -20.01 1.50
C ASN A 86 43.37 -19.58 2.40
N CYS A 87 42.13 -19.93 2.03
CA CYS A 87 40.91 -19.65 2.80
C CYS A 87 40.21 -20.90 3.32
N ASN A 88 40.90 -22.03 3.43
CA ASN A 88 40.39 -23.28 3.99
C ASN A 88 39.85 -23.13 5.42
N ASN A 89 40.30 -22.11 6.17
CA ASN A 89 39.77 -21.81 7.51
C ASN A 89 38.31 -21.34 7.48
N ALA A 90 37.84 -20.82 6.34
CA ALA A 90 36.44 -20.40 6.13
C ALA A 90 35.55 -21.56 5.64
N ILE A 91 36.13 -22.74 5.40
CA ILE A 91 35.41 -23.95 4.96
C ILE A 91 35.17 -24.85 6.17
N SER A 92 33.93 -25.25 6.38
CA SER A 92 33.59 -26.25 7.39
C SER A 92 34.09 -27.63 6.97
N LYS A 93 34.34 -28.50 7.95
CA LYS A 93 34.53 -29.92 7.66
C LYS A 93 33.23 -30.50 7.09
N THR A 94 33.36 -31.49 6.22
CA THR A 94 32.22 -32.22 5.67
C THR A 94 31.46 -32.94 6.77
N THR A 95 30.16 -32.68 6.87
CA THR A 95 29.24 -33.33 7.81
C THR A 95 28.12 -34.01 7.05
N TYR A 96 27.54 -35.05 7.62
CA TYR A 96 26.36 -35.69 7.04
C TYR A 96 25.11 -35.10 7.68
N ASP A 97 24.27 -34.45 6.87
CA ASP A 97 22.97 -33.93 7.30
C ASP A 97 21.90 -35.01 7.15
N THR A 98 21.44 -35.52 8.29
CA THR A 98 20.40 -36.54 8.36
C THR A 98 19.04 -36.08 7.87
N SER A 99 18.76 -34.77 7.92
CA SER A 99 17.45 -34.23 7.51
C SER A 99 17.25 -34.31 6.00
N GLN A 100 18.31 -33.99 5.24
CA GLN A 100 18.31 -34.04 3.78
C GLN A 100 18.89 -35.33 3.21
N SER A 101 19.47 -36.18 4.07
CA SER A 101 20.20 -37.40 3.70
C SER A 101 21.40 -37.14 2.77
N LYS A 102 22.05 -35.98 2.91
CA LYS A 102 23.17 -35.51 2.06
C LYS A 102 24.37 -35.07 2.90
N TYR A 103 25.57 -35.10 2.30
CA TYR A 103 26.76 -34.48 2.85
C TYR A 103 26.72 -32.97 2.62
N LEU A 104 27.14 -32.20 3.63
CA LEU A 104 27.15 -30.75 3.68
C LEU A 104 28.56 -30.22 3.89
N VAL A 105 28.92 -29.20 3.12
CA VAL A 105 30.07 -28.32 3.37
C VAL A 105 29.60 -26.87 3.29
N ALA A 106 29.92 -26.08 4.33
CA ALA A 106 29.62 -24.67 4.38
C ALA A 106 30.88 -23.83 4.19
N PHE A 107 30.81 -22.81 3.34
CA PHE A 107 31.75 -21.71 3.29
C PHE A 107 31.15 -20.51 4.02
N SER A 108 31.84 -20.05 5.06
CA SER A 108 31.46 -18.83 5.77
C SER A 108 32.70 -18.08 6.21
N SER A 109 32.91 -16.89 5.64
CA SER A 109 34.02 -16.01 5.99
C SER A 109 33.50 -14.76 6.69
N ASN A 110 34.31 -14.18 7.58
CA ASN A 110 34.05 -12.86 8.18
C ASN A 110 34.76 -11.73 7.40
N TYR A 111 35.25 -12.05 6.21
CA TYR A 111 35.98 -11.11 5.38
C TYR A 111 35.03 -10.14 4.69
N THR A 112 35.40 -8.86 4.65
CA THR A 112 34.70 -7.84 3.87
C THR A 112 35.53 -7.49 2.65
N ILE A 113 34.95 -7.67 1.48
CA ILE A 113 35.58 -7.41 0.19
C ILE A 113 35.63 -5.89 -0.03
N THR A 114 36.84 -5.34 -0.19
CA THR A 114 37.07 -3.90 -0.42
C THR A 114 37.80 -3.62 -1.72
N SER A 115 38.33 -4.65 -2.37
CA SER A 115 39.10 -4.56 -3.61
C SER A 115 38.72 -5.70 -4.55
N ARG A 116 39.30 -5.71 -5.75
CA ARG A 116 39.07 -6.81 -6.69
C ARG A 116 39.68 -8.09 -6.13
N ILE A 117 38.80 -9.06 -5.86
CA ILE A 117 39.19 -10.35 -5.27
C ILE A 117 38.49 -11.47 -6.02
N THR A 118 39.25 -12.51 -6.27
CA THR A 118 38.79 -13.76 -6.87
C THR A 118 38.85 -14.86 -5.82
N TYR A 119 37.70 -15.44 -5.48
CA TYR A 119 37.66 -16.66 -4.71
C TYR A 119 37.56 -17.86 -5.65
N THR A 120 38.31 -18.90 -5.36
CA THR A 120 38.27 -20.17 -6.08
C THR A 120 38.00 -21.29 -5.08
N LEU A 121 36.87 -21.95 -5.25
CA LEU A 121 36.47 -23.12 -4.49
C LEU A 121 36.68 -24.35 -5.38
N SER A 122 37.63 -25.21 -5.00
CA SER A 122 37.92 -26.45 -5.70
C SER A 122 37.24 -27.62 -5.00
N ILE A 123 36.31 -28.27 -5.70
CA ILE A 123 35.47 -29.33 -5.14
C ILE A 123 36.04 -30.67 -5.57
N ASN A 124 36.30 -31.56 -4.61
CA ASN A 124 36.80 -32.90 -4.87
C ASN A 124 35.92 -33.95 -4.18
N ILE A 125 35.47 -34.96 -4.92
CA ILE A 125 34.68 -36.06 -4.36
C ILE A 125 35.64 -37.13 -3.83
N THR A 126 35.47 -37.51 -2.57
CA THR A 126 36.33 -38.48 -1.87
C THR A 126 35.64 -39.83 -1.66
N ASP A 127 34.34 -39.93 -1.96
CA ASP A 127 33.58 -41.16 -1.82
C ASP A 127 33.95 -42.18 -2.92
N PRO A 128 34.35 -43.41 -2.55
CA PRO A 128 34.69 -44.45 -3.53
C PRO A 128 33.48 -44.96 -4.33
N ARG A 129 32.25 -44.69 -3.88
CA ARG A 129 31.03 -45.09 -4.60
C ARG A 129 30.72 -44.18 -5.79
N TYR A 130 31.34 -42.99 -5.83
CA TYR A 130 31.12 -42.05 -6.90
C TYR A 130 31.71 -42.57 -8.21
N ASN A 131 30.90 -42.56 -9.27
CA ASN A 131 31.33 -42.92 -10.61
C ASN A 131 30.91 -41.82 -11.58
N VAL A 132 31.88 -41.15 -12.20
CA VAL A 132 31.70 -40.08 -13.19
C VAL A 132 30.81 -40.50 -14.37
N SER A 133 30.75 -41.81 -14.67
CA SER A 133 29.91 -42.35 -15.73
C SER A 133 28.41 -42.27 -15.41
N ASN A 134 28.04 -42.21 -14.12
CA ASN A 134 26.66 -42.17 -13.64
C ASN A 134 26.26 -40.73 -13.28
N GLN A 135 25.83 -39.96 -14.29
CA GLN A 135 25.55 -38.53 -14.17
C GLN A 135 24.15 -38.19 -13.62
N THR A 136 23.50 -39.11 -12.90
CA THR A 136 22.14 -38.85 -12.39
C THR A 136 22.10 -37.90 -11.19
N ASP A 137 23.24 -37.74 -10.51
CA ASP A 137 23.33 -36.98 -9.26
C ASP A 137 24.06 -35.64 -9.47
N TYR A 138 23.43 -34.56 -9.04
CA TYR A 138 23.98 -33.21 -9.06
C TYR A 138 24.26 -32.71 -7.64
N MET A 139 25.28 -31.87 -7.50
CA MET A 139 25.57 -31.17 -6.25
C MET A 139 24.77 -29.88 -6.19
N GLU A 140 24.18 -29.59 -5.05
CA GLU A 140 23.33 -28.41 -4.84
C GLU A 140 24.13 -27.35 -4.11
N MET A 141 23.95 -26.10 -4.50
CA MET A 141 24.51 -24.94 -3.84
C MET A 141 23.41 -23.99 -3.42
N PHE A 142 23.46 -23.52 -2.19
CA PHE A 142 22.65 -22.40 -1.71
C PHE A 142 23.57 -21.27 -1.28
N ALA A 143 23.26 -20.06 -1.68
CA ALA A 143 24.00 -18.87 -1.26
C ALA A 143 23.09 -17.87 -0.52
N TYR A 144 23.57 -17.35 0.59
CA TYR A 144 22.86 -16.39 1.43
C TYR A 144 23.72 -15.18 1.79
N ASP A 145 23.06 -14.05 2.09
CA ASP A 145 23.72 -12.89 2.65
C ASP A 145 24.26 -13.22 4.04
N LYS A 146 25.44 -12.68 4.38
CA LYS A 146 26.08 -12.94 5.67
C LYS A 146 25.23 -12.51 6.85
N GLU A 147 24.47 -11.42 6.70
CA GLU A 147 23.65 -10.83 7.76
C GLU A 147 22.27 -11.49 7.87
N TYR A 148 21.85 -12.24 6.84
CA TYR A 148 20.52 -12.85 6.78
C TYR A 148 20.61 -14.20 6.06
N ASP A 149 20.81 -15.23 6.89
CA ASP A 149 21.03 -16.62 6.46
C ASP A 149 19.91 -17.51 6.97
N LEU A 150 19.06 -17.97 6.05
CA LEU A 150 17.89 -18.80 6.35
C LEU A 150 18.24 -20.21 6.82
N ASN A 151 19.48 -20.68 6.61
CA ASN A 151 19.94 -21.95 7.20
C ASN A 151 20.21 -21.81 8.71
N ILE A 152 20.46 -20.60 9.21
CA ILE A 152 20.74 -20.32 10.61
C ILE A 152 19.51 -19.75 11.32
N ILE A 153 18.79 -18.86 10.64
CA ILE A 153 17.62 -18.16 11.15
C ILE A 153 16.39 -18.91 10.62
N PRO A 154 15.74 -19.76 11.45
CA PRO A 154 14.55 -20.47 11.00
C PRO A 154 13.44 -19.46 10.70
N LEU A 155 12.66 -19.72 9.65
CA LEU A 155 11.50 -18.90 9.33
C LEU A 155 10.55 -18.90 10.54
N SER A 156 10.33 -17.72 11.11
CA SER A 156 9.32 -17.49 12.13
C SER A 156 7.97 -17.43 11.42
N GLY A 157 6.97 -18.17 11.90
CA GLY A 157 5.66 -18.42 11.25
C GLY A 157 4.75 -17.22 10.95
N GLN A 158 5.31 -16.01 10.90
CA GLN A 158 4.73 -14.82 10.30
C GLN A 158 5.47 -14.53 8.99
N GLU A 159 5.50 -15.54 8.11
CA GLU A 159 6.31 -15.54 6.90
C GLU A 159 5.84 -14.47 5.92
N ILE A 160 6.80 -13.69 5.43
CA ILE A 160 6.62 -12.89 4.23
C ILE A 160 6.92 -13.83 3.07
N GLN A 161 5.99 -13.99 2.12
CA GLN A 161 6.11 -14.81 0.90
C GLN A 161 7.46 -14.65 0.17
N PHE A 162 8.14 -13.52 0.38
CA PHE A 162 9.48 -13.27 -0.12
C PHE A 162 10.56 -14.18 0.46
N GLU A 163 10.56 -14.46 1.77
CA GLU A 163 11.61 -15.25 2.44
C GLU A 163 11.63 -16.69 1.93
N GLU A 164 10.46 -17.28 1.68
CA GLU A 164 10.33 -18.61 1.05
C GLU A 164 10.92 -18.67 -0.38
N SER A 165 10.93 -17.54 -1.09
CA SER A 165 11.47 -17.47 -2.45
C SER A 165 13.00 -17.34 -2.49
N LEU A 166 13.64 -16.93 -1.39
CA LEU A 166 15.08 -16.66 -1.34
C LEU A 166 15.95 -17.91 -1.55
N PRO A 167 15.68 -19.08 -0.92
CA PRO A 167 16.44 -20.29 -1.17
C PRO A 167 16.41 -20.71 -2.64
N LEU A 168 15.24 -20.61 -3.28
CA LEU A 168 15.06 -20.97 -4.68
C LEU A 168 15.78 -20.01 -5.63
N LYS A 169 15.82 -18.71 -5.29
CA LYS A 169 16.47 -17.68 -6.12
C LYS A 169 17.98 -17.89 -6.25
N ASN A 170 18.64 -18.35 -5.18
CA ASN A 170 20.09 -18.56 -5.13
C ASN A 170 20.48 -20.03 -5.01
N MET A 171 19.65 -20.93 -5.53
CA MET A 171 19.94 -22.35 -5.62
C MET A 171 20.56 -22.69 -6.98
N TYR A 172 21.67 -23.40 -6.98
CA TYR A 172 22.35 -23.84 -8.19
C TYR A 172 22.70 -25.32 -8.14
N PHE A 173 22.84 -25.91 -9.33
CA PHE A 173 23.18 -27.31 -9.50
C PHE A 173 24.49 -27.45 -10.26
N PHE A 174 25.41 -28.24 -9.71
CA PHE A 174 26.68 -28.57 -10.33
C PHE A 174 26.68 -30.00 -10.83
N GLY A 175 27.13 -30.19 -12.06
CA GLY A 175 27.33 -31.49 -12.69
C GLY A 175 28.73 -31.59 -13.28
N GLN A 176 29.37 -32.75 -13.14
CA GLN A 176 30.65 -33.00 -13.79
C GLN A 176 30.44 -33.55 -15.21
N PRO A 177 31.00 -32.90 -16.25
CA PRO A 177 31.00 -33.46 -17.60
C PRO A 177 31.93 -34.69 -17.67
N ARG A 178 31.58 -35.69 -18.49
CA ARG A 178 32.25 -37.01 -18.48
C ARG A 178 33.76 -36.98 -18.70
N ASN A 179 34.24 -35.99 -19.45
CA ASN A 179 35.63 -35.92 -19.92
C ASN A 179 36.32 -34.59 -19.55
N ASP A 180 35.70 -33.76 -18.70
CA ASP A 180 36.27 -32.46 -18.35
C ASP A 180 35.89 -32.04 -16.93
N ILE A 181 36.51 -30.96 -16.46
CA ILE A 181 36.16 -30.30 -15.21
C ILE A 181 35.10 -29.26 -15.51
N ALA A 182 34.08 -29.17 -14.66
CA ALA A 182 33.11 -28.09 -14.75
C ALA A 182 33.67 -26.82 -14.09
N HIS A 183 33.86 -25.77 -14.89
CA HIS A 183 34.24 -24.45 -14.39
C HIS A 183 32.99 -23.56 -14.33
N TYR A 184 32.69 -23.10 -13.13
CA TYR A 184 31.56 -22.24 -12.84
C TYR A 184 32.07 -20.87 -12.40
N GLU A 185 31.61 -19.84 -13.08
CA GLU A 185 31.79 -18.46 -12.65
C GLU A 185 30.48 -17.99 -12.00
N TRP A 186 30.58 -17.60 -10.74
CA TRP A 186 29.47 -17.13 -9.94
C TRP A 186 29.67 -15.66 -9.61
N THR A 187 28.66 -14.85 -9.89
CA THR A 187 28.66 -13.42 -9.63
C THR A 187 27.46 -13.12 -8.76
N PHE A 188 27.62 -12.19 -7.83
CA PHE A 188 26.55 -11.83 -6.92
C PHE A 188 26.57 -10.35 -6.60
N ASP A 189 25.37 -9.81 -6.45
CA ASP A 189 25.12 -8.45 -6.00
C ASP A 189 24.33 -8.51 -4.69
N ARG A 190 24.60 -7.55 -3.81
CA ARG A 190 23.89 -7.43 -2.54
C ARG A 190 22.65 -6.57 -2.71
N CYS A 191 21.52 -7.08 -2.28
CA CYS A 191 20.26 -6.36 -2.24
C CYS A 191 19.80 -6.19 -0.79
N ILE A 192 19.12 -5.09 -0.49
CA ILE A 192 18.50 -4.84 0.82
C ILE A 192 17.04 -4.51 0.57
N ARG A 193 16.14 -5.40 1.00
CA ARG A 193 14.70 -5.15 0.93
C ARG A 193 14.20 -4.57 2.24
N HIS A 194 13.59 -3.40 2.15
CA HIS A 194 12.80 -2.78 3.20
C HIS A 194 11.34 -3.24 3.06
N ALA A 195 11.04 -4.39 3.66
CA ALA A 195 9.71 -4.98 3.60
C ALA A 195 8.76 -4.24 4.54
N LEU A 196 7.54 -3.96 4.08
CA LEU A 196 6.55 -3.21 4.83
C LEU A 196 5.91 -4.11 5.89
N ILE A 197 5.94 -3.67 7.15
CA ILE A 197 5.19 -4.33 8.21
C ILE A 197 3.71 -4.00 8.05
N SER A 198 2.87 -5.02 7.87
CA SER A 198 1.42 -4.88 7.74
C SER A 198 0.74 -4.58 9.09
N ASP A 199 1.02 -3.41 9.66
CA ASP A 199 0.34 -2.87 10.84
C ASP A 199 -0.87 -2.02 10.44
N ILE A 200 -1.88 -1.87 11.32
CA ILE A 200 -3.02 -0.97 11.11
C ILE A 200 -2.56 0.46 10.77
N LEU A 201 -1.49 0.92 11.42
CA LEU A 201 -0.90 2.25 11.19
C LEU A 201 -0.31 2.40 9.78
N SER A 202 0.11 1.31 9.13
CA SER A 202 0.60 1.34 7.75
C SER A 202 -0.50 1.76 6.77
N TYR A 203 -1.75 1.34 7.02
CA TYR A 203 -2.93 1.72 6.22
C TYR A 203 -3.25 3.23 6.33
N PHE A 204 -2.88 3.86 7.44
CA PHE A 204 -3.03 5.31 7.66
C PHE A 204 -1.85 6.13 7.13
N GLY A 205 -0.83 5.49 6.51
CA GLY A 205 0.32 6.17 5.91
C GLY A 205 1.56 6.23 6.80
N ARG A 206 1.54 5.65 8.01
CA ARG A 206 2.76 5.49 8.82
C ARG A 206 3.42 4.16 8.50
N GLN A 207 4.29 4.18 7.50
CA GLN A 207 5.00 2.99 7.05
C GLN A 207 6.14 2.64 8.02
N ARG A 208 6.26 1.36 8.35
CA ARG A 208 7.36 0.77 9.12
C ARG A 208 7.97 -0.35 8.30
N TYR A 209 9.29 -0.45 8.37
CA TYR A 209 10.06 -1.35 7.54
C TYR A 209 10.89 -2.30 8.38
N ILE A 210 11.02 -3.54 7.91
CA ILE A 210 12.08 -4.45 8.32
C ILE A 210 13.09 -4.56 7.20
N ASN A 211 14.37 -4.65 7.55
CA ASN A 211 15.45 -4.77 6.59
C ASN A 211 15.77 -6.26 6.42
N ILE A 212 15.62 -6.75 5.19
CA ILE A 212 15.92 -8.11 4.79
C ILE A 212 17.05 -8.00 3.74
N PRO A 213 18.33 -8.05 4.16
CA PRO A 213 19.42 -8.14 3.20
C PRO A 213 19.39 -9.51 2.54
N TYR A 214 19.62 -9.56 1.25
CA TYR A 214 19.66 -10.80 0.48
C TYR A 214 20.63 -10.64 -0.68
N ILE A 215 20.90 -11.74 -1.36
CA ILE A 215 21.80 -11.76 -2.51
C ILE A 215 20.99 -11.99 -3.77
N ASP A 216 21.32 -11.26 -4.83
CA ASP A 216 20.95 -11.66 -6.18
C ASP A 216 22.18 -12.22 -6.86
N SER A 217 22.09 -13.42 -7.40
CA SER A 217 23.26 -14.07 -7.97
C SER A 217 22.98 -14.73 -9.31
N HIS A 218 24.08 -14.96 -10.04
CA HIS A 218 24.06 -15.52 -11.36
C HIS A 218 25.24 -16.48 -11.52
N MET A 219 25.00 -17.61 -12.17
CA MET A 219 25.98 -18.64 -12.43
C MET A 219 26.15 -18.82 -13.94
N SER A 220 27.37 -18.75 -14.43
CA SER A 220 27.73 -19.10 -15.80
C SER A 220 28.73 -20.25 -15.83
N THR A 221 28.65 -21.08 -16.87
CA THR A 221 29.63 -22.14 -17.13
C THR A 221 30.68 -21.62 -18.11
N VAL A 222 31.96 -21.72 -17.75
CA VAL A 222 33.06 -21.30 -18.60
C VAL A 222 33.70 -22.52 -19.25
N SER A 223 33.72 -22.57 -20.58
CA SER A 223 34.35 -23.67 -21.32
C SER A 223 35.86 -23.62 -21.17
N THR A 224 36.43 -24.72 -20.69
CA THR A 224 37.85 -24.84 -20.35
C THR A 224 38.66 -25.32 -21.55
N ALA A 225 38.57 -24.61 -22.68
CA ALA A 225 39.23 -25.06 -23.92
C ALA A 225 40.78 -25.05 -23.81
N ASN A 226 41.38 -24.31 -22.88
CA ASN A 226 42.84 -24.05 -22.88
C ASN A 226 43.49 -23.80 -21.49
N SER A 227 42.93 -24.26 -20.36
CA SER A 227 43.56 -23.97 -19.05
C SER A 227 44.41 -25.13 -18.51
N ASP A 228 45.62 -24.80 -18.02
CA ASP A 228 46.57 -25.68 -17.32
C ASP A 228 45.99 -26.32 -16.03
N LEU A 229 44.73 -26.05 -15.70
CA LEU A 229 44.00 -26.59 -14.54
C LEU A 229 43.50 -28.04 -14.76
N ARG A 230 43.65 -28.61 -15.96
CA ARG A 230 43.35 -30.02 -16.27
C ARG A 230 44.18 -31.05 -15.47
N THR A 231 45.18 -30.59 -14.73
CA THR A 231 46.11 -31.46 -14.02
C THR A 231 45.57 -32.02 -12.70
N ASN A 232 44.45 -31.52 -12.19
CA ASN A 232 43.86 -31.97 -10.93
C ASN A 232 42.46 -32.55 -11.14
N ASN A 233 42.21 -33.75 -10.60
CA ASN A 233 40.92 -34.46 -10.67
C ASN A 233 39.85 -33.82 -9.77
N TYR A 234 39.50 -32.56 -10.01
CA TYR A 234 38.39 -31.90 -9.32
C TYR A 234 37.05 -32.25 -9.98
N TYR A 235 36.00 -32.33 -9.18
CA TYR A 235 34.62 -32.48 -9.64
C TYR A 235 34.15 -31.21 -10.35
N ALA A 236 34.33 -30.07 -9.69
CA ALA A 236 33.98 -28.76 -10.18
C ALA A 236 34.89 -27.70 -9.55
N ILE A 237 35.09 -26.60 -10.27
CA ILE A 237 35.76 -25.40 -9.77
C ILE A 237 34.75 -24.27 -9.84
N LEU A 238 34.44 -23.70 -8.68
CA LEU A 238 33.58 -22.54 -8.55
C LEU A 238 34.45 -21.31 -8.29
N GLN A 239 34.39 -20.35 -9.19
CA GLN A 239 35.10 -19.09 -9.07
C GLN A 239 34.09 -17.97 -8.90
N PHE A 240 34.29 -17.09 -7.93
CA PHE A 240 33.52 -15.85 -7.86
C PHE A 240 34.43 -14.64 -7.79
N ILE A 241 34.17 -13.73 -8.73
CA ILE A 241 34.98 -12.54 -8.96
C ILE A 241 34.17 -11.35 -8.50
N THR A 242 34.78 -10.57 -7.61
CA THR A 242 34.19 -9.32 -7.11
C THR A 242 35.09 -8.18 -7.54
N SER A 243 34.49 -7.10 -8.03
CA SER A 243 35.21 -5.92 -8.53
C SER A 243 34.48 -4.66 -8.07
N PRO A 244 35.18 -3.69 -7.46
CA PRO A 244 34.60 -2.37 -7.21
C PRO A 244 34.39 -1.62 -8.55
N PRO A 245 33.46 -0.64 -8.60
CA PRO A 245 32.58 -0.21 -7.50
C PRO A 245 31.46 -1.22 -7.23
N PHE A 246 31.19 -1.51 -5.96
CA PHE A 246 30.08 -2.39 -5.59
C PHE A 246 28.78 -1.59 -5.61
N ILE A 247 27.74 -2.14 -6.21
CA ILE A 247 26.41 -1.54 -6.23
C ILE A 247 25.53 -2.36 -5.31
N VAL A 248 24.92 -1.70 -4.32
CA VAL A 248 23.93 -2.29 -3.44
C VAL A 248 22.57 -1.80 -3.90
N THR A 249 21.67 -2.73 -4.19
CA THR A 249 20.30 -2.44 -4.59
C THR A 249 19.43 -2.32 -3.34
N GLU A 250 18.89 -1.14 -3.07
CA GLU A 250 17.95 -0.90 -1.97
C GLU A 250 16.52 -0.92 -2.54
N GLU A 251 15.73 -1.91 -2.12
CA GLU A 251 14.34 -2.09 -2.53
C GLU A 251 13.43 -1.66 -1.39
N THR A 252 12.51 -0.73 -1.64
CA THR A 252 11.56 -0.24 -0.63
C THR A 252 10.14 -0.58 -1.05
N GLU A 253 9.44 -1.35 -0.23
CA GLU A 253 8.03 -1.60 -0.43
C GLU A 253 7.21 -0.36 -0.08
N GLN A 254 6.26 0.02 -0.92
CA GLN A 254 5.38 1.15 -0.68
C GLN A 254 3.96 0.78 -1.05
N ARG A 255 3.00 1.28 -0.26
CA ARG A 255 1.58 1.23 -0.61
C ARG A 255 1.19 2.51 -1.31
N SER A 256 0.55 2.38 -2.46
CA SER A 256 0.09 3.52 -3.26
C SER A 256 -1.25 4.07 -2.76
N LYS A 257 -2.12 3.20 -2.22
CA LYS A 257 -3.38 3.63 -1.58
C LYS A 257 -3.32 3.54 -0.07
N THR A 258 -3.81 4.59 0.56
CA THR A 258 -3.99 4.70 2.01
C THR A 258 -5.44 5.01 2.34
N ILE A 259 -5.85 4.76 3.59
CA ILE A 259 -7.18 5.13 4.08
C ILE A 259 -7.42 6.64 3.91
N LEU A 260 -6.38 7.46 4.10
CA LEU A 260 -6.46 8.91 3.88
C LEU A 260 -6.79 9.25 2.43
N ASN A 261 -6.21 8.53 1.46
CA ASN A 261 -6.55 8.69 0.05
C ASN A 261 -8.04 8.37 -0.19
N VAL A 262 -8.54 7.28 0.38
CA VAL A 262 -9.96 6.89 0.26
C VAL A 262 -10.90 7.89 0.92
N LEU A 263 -10.57 8.41 2.10
CA LEU A 263 -11.33 9.49 2.75
C LEU A 263 -11.34 10.75 1.88
N GLY A 264 -10.22 11.10 1.24
CA GLY A 264 -10.14 12.21 0.29
C GLY A 264 -11.06 12.02 -0.92
N VAL A 265 -11.06 10.83 -1.52
CA VAL A 265 -11.93 10.49 -2.66
C VAL A 265 -13.41 10.56 -2.28
N ILE A 266 -13.81 10.01 -1.11
CA ILE A 266 -15.19 10.07 -0.63
C ILE A 266 -15.59 11.50 -0.31
N GLY A 267 -14.72 12.28 0.32
CA GLY A 267 -14.94 13.70 0.59
C GLY A 267 -15.18 14.49 -0.70
N GLY A 268 -14.43 14.17 -1.76
CA GLY A 268 -14.62 14.74 -3.10
C GLY A 268 -15.98 14.35 -3.71
N ILE A 269 -16.34 13.07 -3.69
CA ILE A 269 -17.65 12.57 -4.18
C ILE A 269 -18.79 13.23 -3.40
N TRP A 270 -18.70 13.29 -2.08
CA TRP A 270 -19.72 13.91 -1.24
C TRP A 270 -19.88 15.40 -1.53
N SER A 271 -18.77 16.12 -1.70
CA SER A 271 -18.79 17.54 -2.09
C SER A 271 -19.48 17.76 -3.44
N PHE A 272 -19.21 16.89 -4.41
CA PHE A 272 -19.87 16.92 -5.72
C PHE A 272 -21.38 16.62 -5.61
N VAL A 273 -21.76 15.61 -4.83
CA VAL A 273 -23.18 15.28 -4.58
C VAL A 273 -23.91 16.44 -3.92
N VAL A 274 -23.31 17.08 -2.92
CA VAL A 274 -23.89 18.26 -2.25
C VAL A 274 -24.03 19.43 -3.21
N ALA A 275 -23.01 19.72 -4.03
CA ALA A 275 -23.08 20.76 -5.05
C ALA A 275 -24.18 20.49 -6.10
N PHE A 276 -24.29 19.25 -6.56
CA PHE A 276 -25.32 18.83 -7.51
C PHE A 276 -26.73 18.92 -6.89
N TYR A 277 -26.87 18.54 -5.62
CA TYR A 277 -28.12 18.70 -4.88
C TYR A 277 -28.52 20.17 -4.72
N ILE A 278 -27.58 21.04 -4.36
CA ILE A 278 -27.81 22.49 -4.26
C ILE A 278 -28.17 23.07 -5.64
N PHE A 279 -27.54 22.61 -6.72
CA PHE A 279 -27.88 23.03 -8.08
C PHE A 279 -29.31 22.62 -8.49
N LEU A 280 -29.74 21.41 -8.13
CA LEU A 280 -31.07 20.90 -8.46
C LEU A 280 -32.20 21.56 -7.66
N PHE A 281 -31.98 21.81 -6.37
CA PHE A 281 -33.03 22.21 -5.42
C PHE A 281 -32.84 23.59 -4.77
N GLY A 282 -31.67 24.22 -4.92
CA GLY A 282 -31.32 25.50 -4.30
C GLY A 282 -30.79 25.36 -2.86
N PRO A 283 -30.02 26.35 -2.38
CA PRO A 283 -29.59 26.42 -0.99
C PRO A 283 -30.75 26.90 -0.10
N GLY A 284 -31.53 25.96 0.45
CA GLY A 284 -32.56 26.22 1.45
C GLY A 284 -33.92 26.67 0.91
N LEU A 285 -34.87 26.81 1.83
CA LEU A 285 -36.31 27.09 1.57
C LEU A 285 -36.59 28.51 1.07
N ILE A 286 -35.66 29.45 1.26
CA ILE A 286 -35.93 30.90 1.14
C ILE A 286 -35.88 31.39 -0.31
N SER A 287 -35.31 30.63 -1.25
CA SER A 287 -35.46 30.94 -2.67
C SER A 287 -35.32 29.69 -3.56
N PRO A 288 -36.43 29.17 -4.13
CA PRO A 288 -36.42 27.98 -4.97
C PRO A 288 -35.90 28.31 -6.39
N TRP A 289 -34.62 28.62 -6.52
CA TRP A 289 -33.95 28.82 -7.83
C TRP A 289 -33.45 27.51 -8.45
N GLY A 290 -33.68 26.37 -7.80
CA GLY A 290 -33.24 25.06 -8.28
C GLY A 290 -33.81 24.72 -9.67
N PHE A 291 -32.99 24.10 -10.52
CA PHE A 291 -33.36 23.77 -11.91
C PHE A 291 -34.68 22.96 -12.00
N VAL A 292 -34.92 22.07 -11.04
CA VAL A 292 -36.13 21.23 -10.99
C VAL A 292 -37.38 22.08 -10.70
N GLN A 293 -37.26 23.08 -9.83
CA GLN A 293 -38.36 23.99 -9.49
C GLN A 293 -38.63 24.98 -10.64
N SER A 294 -37.60 25.46 -11.34
CA SER A 294 -37.76 26.47 -12.40
C SER A 294 -38.28 25.92 -13.73
N LYS A 295 -37.93 24.66 -14.09
CA LYS A 295 -38.27 24.07 -15.40
C LYS A 295 -39.34 22.98 -15.35
N LEU A 296 -39.30 22.06 -14.38
CA LEU A 296 -40.15 20.86 -14.36
C LEU A 296 -41.50 21.07 -13.65
N PHE A 297 -41.55 21.93 -12.63
CA PHE A 297 -42.78 22.20 -11.86
C PHE A 297 -43.35 23.62 -12.05
N LYS A 298 -42.91 24.32 -13.10
CA LYS A 298 -43.29 25.72 -13.40
C LYS A 298 -44.80 25.94 -13.49
N SER A 299 -45.58 24.90 -13.82
CA SER A 299 -47.05 24.98 -13.96
C SER A 299 -47.83 24.88 -12.65
N ARG A 300 -47.27 24.30 -11.57
CA ARG A 300 -47.96 24.19 -10.26
C ARG A 300 -47.53 25.23 -9.24
N TYR A 301 -46.32 25.77 -9.35
CA TYR A 301 -45.86 26.84 -8.45
C TYR A 301 -46.45 28.21 -8.76
N LYS A 302 -47.07 28.39 -9.94
CA LYS A 302 -47.54 29.69 -10.43
C LYS A 302 -48.94 30.12 -9.94
N LYS A 303 -49.61 29.35 -9.07
CA LYS A 303 -50.97 29.71 -8.62
C LYS A 303 -51.17 29.89 -7.11
N ASP A 304 -50.41 29.21 -6.25
CA ASP A 304 -50.83 29.12 -4.84
C ASP A 304 -49.85 29.67 -3.77
N VAL A 305 -48.68 30.21 -4.13
CA VAL A 305 -47.65 30.58 -3.10
C VAL A 305 -46.99 31.96 -3.28
N LEU A 306 -47.43 32.79 -4.23
CA LEU A 306 -46.99 34.19 -4.27
C LEU A 306 -48.22 35.10 -4.27
N PRO A 307 -48.65 35.63 -3.12
CA PRO A 307 -49.66 36.70 -3.08
C PRO A 307 -49.11 38.04 -3.64
N PHE A 308 -47.88 38.04 -4.17
CA PHE A 308 -47.19 39.23 -4.66
C PHE A 308 -47.31 39.36 -6.19
N VAL A 309 -48.54 39.44 -6.69
CA VAL A 309 -48.77 40.08 -8.00
C VAL A 309 -49.21 41.51 -7.70
N TYR A 310 -48.29 42.44 -7.93
CA TYR A 310 -48.59 43.88 -7.94
C TYR A 310 -49.47 44.14 -9.17
N GLU A 311 -50.79 44.19 -8.98
CA GLU A 311 -51.68 44.80 -9.98
C GLU A 311 -51.45 46.31 -9.93
N PRO A 312 -51.05 46.95 -11.04
CA PRO A 312 -50.88 48.40 -11.07
C PRO A 312 -52.24 49.05 -10.84
N ASP A 313 -52.30 49.92 -9.82
CA ASP A 313 -53.48 50.69 -9.44
C ASP A 313 -53.95 51.54 -10.63
N THR A 314 -55.00 51.10 -11.33
CA THR A 314 -55.83 52.00 -12.13
C THR A 314 -56.72 52.75 -11.16
N ALA A 315 -56.57 54.07 -11.17
CA ALA A 315 -57.19 55.04 -10.26
C ALA A 315 -58.65 54.69 -9.91
N ASP A 316 -58.94 54.56 -8.61
CA ASP A 316 -60.17 55.06 -8.00
C ASP A 316 -60.09 54.98 -6.47
N ASP A 317 -60.34 56.14 -5.86
CA ASP A 317 -60.51 56.44 -4.43
C ASP A 317 -59.35 56.13 -3.45
N PHE A 318 -58.88 57.17 -2.75
CA PHE A 318 -57.72 57.07 -1.84
C PHE A 318 -58.01 56.17 -0.63
N ASN A 319 -59.27 56.11 -0.19
CA ASN A 319 -59.68 55.35 0.98
C ASN A 319 -59.73 53.83 0.71
N THR A 320 -60.16 53.42 -0.49
CA THR A 320 -60.17 52.01 -0.91
C THR A 320 -58.75 51.50 -1.16
N SER A 321 -57.88 52.34 -1.70
CA SER A 321 -56.44 52.09 -1.85
C SER A 321 -55.75 51.81 -0.50
N ILE A 322 -56.03 52.62 0.54
CA ILE A 322 -55.46 52.40 1.87
C ILE A 322 -55.98 51.10 2.49
N GLN A 323 -57.29 50.84 2.44
CA GLN A 323 -57.85 49.58 2.96
C GLN A 323 -57.29 48.35 2.24
N LYS A 324 -57.12 48.43 0.91
CA LYS A 324 -56.53 47.35 0.11
C LYS A 324 -55.06 47.13 0.45
N ARG A 325 -54.30 48.21 0.70
CA ARG A 325 -52.92 48.15 1.21
C ARG A 325 -52.84 47.55 2.61
N LEU A 326 -53.74 47.93 3.51
CA LEU A 326 -53.79 47.45 4.89
C LEU A 326 -54.11 45.95 4.94
N ASN A 327 -55.11 45.50 4.18
CA ASN A 327 -55.42 44.08 4.01
C ASN A 327 -54.27 43.27 3.38
N ASN A 328 -53.55 43.86 2.42
CA ASN A 328 -52.38 43.21 1.82
C ASN A 328 -51.21 43.12 2.80
N LEU A 329 -51.02 44.12 3.67
CA LEU A 329 -50.01 44.09 4.72
C LEU A 329 -50.36 43.07 5.80
N GLU A 330 -51.62 42.98 6.21
CA GLU A 330 -52.09 42.03 7.21
C GLU A 330 -51.92 40.58 6.73
N LYS A 331 -52.30 40.28 5.48
CA LYS A 331 -52.01 38.99 4.84
C LYS A 331 -50.50 38.70 4.73
N ARG A 332 -49.68 39.74 4.60
CA ARG A 332 -48.22 39.61 4.56
C ARG A 332 -47.67 39.21 5.92
N ILE A 333 -48.15 39.86 6.97
CA ILE A 333 -47.77 39.58 8.37
C ILE A 333 -48.20 38.16 8.74
N GLU A 334 -49.44 37.75 8.41
CA GLU A 334 -49.93 36.40 8.66
C GLU A 334 -49.10 35.32 7.94
N PHE A 335 -48.67 35.59 6.71
CA PHE A 335 -47.77 34.70 5.98
C PHE A 335 -46.39 34.59 6.66
N TYR A 336 -45.82 35.71 7.11
CA TYR A 336 -44.53 35.69 7.79
C TYR A 336 -44.58 34.95 9.14
N ASP A 337 -45.64 35.17 9.92
CA ASP A 337 -45.86 34.48 11.21
C ASP A 337 -46.01 32.97 11.03
N ARG A 338 -46.71 32.54 9.98
CA ARG A 338 -47.02 31.12 9.76
C ARG A 338 -45.91 30.32 9.08
N PHE A 339 -45.05 30.97 8.29
CA PHE A 339 -44.08 30.27 7.43
C PHE A 339 -42.61 30.58 7.71
N ILE A 340 -42.29 31.65 8.45
CA ILE A 340 -40.89 32.01 8.76
C ILE A 340 -40.57 31.82 10.25
N PHE A 341 -41.48 32.12 11.15
CA PHE A 341 -41.28 31.91 12.58
C PHE A 341 -41.81 30.52 12.96
N ASP A 342 -40.93 29.52 13.04
CA ASP A 342 -41.28 28.27 13.71
C ASP A 342 -41.62 28.61 15.20
N ASP A 343 -42.75 28.10 15.72
CA ASP A 343 -43.21 28.22 17.12
C ASP A 343 -42.12 28.06 18.23
N PRO A 344 -41.04 27.25 18.07
CA PRO A 344 -39.97 27.18 19.06
C PRO A 344 -39.16 28.47 19.19
N LEU A 345 -38.97 29.23 18.11
CA LEU A 345 -38.19 30.47 18.11
C LEU A 345 -38.99 31.63 18.73
N LEU A 346 -40.31 31.64 18.51
CA LEU A 346 -41.22 32.59 19.14
C LEU A 346 -41.32 32.35 20.65
N ASN A 347 -41.36 31.08 21.09
CA ASN A 347 -41.33 30.72 22.52
C ASN A 347 -40.01 31.12 23.20
N PHE A 348 -38.88 31.05 22.50
CA PHE A 348 -37.58 31.48 23.02
C PHE A 348 -37.55 33.01 23.28
N ILE A 349 -38.06 33.81 22.33
CA ILE A 349 -38.14 35.27 22.45
C ILE A 349 -39.17 35.72 23.52
N LYS A 350 -40.25 34.94 23.70
CA LYS A 350 -41.24 35.20 24.77
C LYS A 350 -40.70 34.90 26.17
N GLN A 351 -39.71 34.03 26.29
CA GLN A 351 -39.04 33.70 27.55
C GLN A 351 -38.02 34.77 27.97
N GLU A 352 -37.33 35.39 27.01
CA GLU A 352 -36.40 36.51 27.29
C GLU A 352 -37.10 37.85 27.59
N SER A 353 -38.37 38.02 27.19
CA SER A 353 -39.10 39.29 27.36
C SER A 353 -39.92 39.40 28.64
N GLN A 354 -39.90 38.41 29.54
CA GLN A 354 -40.51 38.56 30.87
C GLN A 354 -39.56 39.32 31.82
N PRO A 355 -39.99 40.46 32.41
CA PRO A 355 -39.19 41.17 33.38
C PRO A 355 -39.07 40.35 34.66
N ILE A 356 -37.84 40.13 35.12
CA ILE A 356 -37.54 39.56 36.44
C ILE A 356 -38.04 40.54 37.51
N ILE A 357 -39.26 40.32 38.00
CA ILE A 357 -39.77 40.97 39.22
C ILE A 357 -39.03 40.32 40.39
N LYS A 358 -37.94 40.97 40.85
CA LYS A 358 -37.34 40.68 42.14
C LYS A 358 -38.33 41.09 43.23
N HIS A 359 -39.02 40.11 43.81
CA HIS A 359 -39.71 40.29 45.08
C HIS A 359 -38.66 40.35 46.20
N THR A 360 -38.32 41.56 46.61
CA THR A 360 -37.78 41.84 47.94
C THR A 360 -38.85 41.50 48.96
N THR A 361 -38.55 40.59 49.89
CA THR A 361 -39.32 40.46 51.14
C THR A 361 -38.34 40.37 52.31
N GLU A 362 -38.20 41.50 53.00
CA GLU A 362 -37.91 41.51 54.43
C GLU A 362 -39.08 40.85 55.17
N LYS A 363 -38.78 39.98 56.13
CA LYS A 363 -39.29 40.08 57.51
C LYS A 363 -38.71 39.01 58.44
N LYS A 364 -38.16 39.55 59.53
CA LYS A 364 -38.07 39.05 60.92
C LYS A 364 -37.23 37.84 61.24
#